data_AF-A0AAD1UFB6-F1
#
_entry.id   AF-A0AAD1UFB6-F1
#
_cell.length_a   1.000
_cell.length_b   1.000
_cell.length_c   1.000
_cell.angle_alpha   90.00
_cell.angle_beta   90.00
_cell.angle_gamma   90.00
#
_symmetry.space_group_name_H-M   'P 1'
#
loop_
_entity.id
_entity.type
_entity.pdbx_description
1 polymer ?
#
loop_
_entity_poly.entity_id
_entity_poly.type
_entity_poly.pdbx_seq_one_letter_code
_entity_poly.pdbx_strand_id
1 'polypeptide(L)'
;MNAIKRSFSKLQKPTNKSVPQGYKLLTEGSAQVLYYHNKDNMHNSQWDMKVPTNLITNHKKLKKLTRKEKNEARDTVFYNPAQEFNRDLSIMCISEYGKQLQERRELKDCWKGLKILEALAATGLRSCRYMKEISVDVWKILSNDWDPTAAELIKKNFEYNDIDKNKTEITAIDAIDLMYERRKLKDLYDVIDLDPYGTALPFLDSSIQAMKDGGLLCATFTDTAVLCTSKPHICYYKYDSVTTHQEHCHEFALRMVLHTIATIANRYQKQIFPMLSLTADFYIRLFVRVGSEDESVLHCHDSVVNTSYVFQCTQCQNFHLHKIGRSRGANTKHKKNITSEEQSQRDRHHDTKFSLNPLTIPSKCEVCDSSMVIGGPIWTGEIHDSEFIEFLLKRSDDWKHLATYERIKKTIKGIQKEMEIGNYPLSMNYNQICSRIRASSIAKKHIYAAFYSLGYNIVQTYYNPYLYKTDAPHKTVYDIFKAWKVKSLEGTKRSLLDNCSNIAKVILNKPLEINPDFEYNLSQIEADLKKNRVRYSRNPPGWGPGTRATSHPRSQNHQSGVNEVK
;
A
#
# COMPACT_ATOMS: atom_id res chain seq x y z
N MET A 1 -23.35 -23.04 7.58
CA MET A 1 -23.39 -22.41 8.93
C MET A 1 -22.64 -23.21 10.02
N ASN A 2 -22.62 -24.56 10.00
CA ASN A 2 -21.95 -25.35 11.05
C ASN A 2 -20.41 -25.47 10.91
N ALA A 3 -19.84 -25.28 9.72
CA ALA A 3 -18.38 -25.23 9.55
C ALA A 3 -17.76 -23.92 10.10
N ILE A 4 -18.49 -22.80 10.00
CA ILE A 4 -18.02 -21.47 10.43
C ILE A 4 -17.98 -21.34 11.96
N LYS A 5 -18.87 -22.04 12.70
CA LYS A 5 -18.80 -22.05 14.17
C LYS A 5 -17.61 -22.85 14.74
N ARG A 6 -16.98 -23.72 13.94
CA ARG A 6 -15.79 -24.50 14.37
C ARG A 6 -14.47 -23.74 14.26
N SER A 7 -14.37 -22.64 13.50
CA SER A 7 -13.12 -21.87 13.39
C SER A 7 -12.93 -20.87 14.54
N PHE A 8 -14.00 -20.36 15.15
CA PHE A 8 -13.91 -19.36 16.24
C PHE A 8 -13.52 -19.92 17.61
N SER A 9 -13.53 -21.25 17.81
CA SER A 9 -13.12 -21.88 19.07
C SER A 9 -11.59 -22.02 19.21
N LYS A 10 -10.79 -21.45 18.28
CA LYS A 10 -9.35 -21.69 18.17
C LYS A 10 -8.47 -20.43 18.26
N LEU A 11 -8.97 -19.29 18.72
CA LEU A 11 -8.05 -18.22 19.15
C LEU A 11 -7.30 -18.72 20.38
N GLN A 12 -6.08 -19.18 20.17
CA GLN A 12 -5.21 -19.63 21.25
C GLN A 12 -4.98 -18.45 22.20
N LYS A 13 -5.31 -18.63 23.47
CA LYS A 13 -5.02 -17.60 24.47
C LYS A 13 -3.49 -17.37 24.54
N PRO A 14 -3.05 -16.18 24.98
CA PRO A 14 -1.68 -15.98 25.42
C PRO A 14 -1.31 -17.07 26.44
N THR A 15 -0.08 -17.56 26.36
CA THR A 15 0.45 -18.57 27.26
C THR A 15 0.72 -17.98 28.65
N ASN A 16 0.55 -18.79 29.70
CA ASN A 16 0.87 -18.42 31.08
C ASN A 16 2.31 -18.84 31.49
N LYS A 17 3.20 -19.02 30.51
CA LYS A 17 4.59 -19.41 30.77
C LYS A 17 5.33 -18.29 31.50
N SER A 18 6.31 -18.65 32.33
CA SER A 18 7.21 -17.67 32.94
C SER A 18 8.15 -17.10 31.89
N VAL A 19 8.41 -15.79 31.98
CA VAL A 19 9.36 -15.12 31.09
C VAL A 19 10.78 -15.54 31.50
N PRO A 20 11.59 -16.12 30.60
CA PRO A 20 12.95 -16.52 30.94
C PRO A 20 13.82 -15.33 31.36
N GLN A 21 14.78 -15.56 32.26
CA GLN A 21 15.71 -14.54 32.72
C GLN A 21 16.46 -13.88 31.55
N GLY A 22 16.55 -12.55 31.56
CA GLY A 22 17.17 -11.76 30.49
C GLY A 22 16.24 -11.37 29.33
N TYR A 23 15.00 -11.85 29.33
CA TYR A 23 13.99 -11.50 28.32
C TYR A 23 12.90 -10.59 28.89
N LYS A 24 12.37 -9.74 28.02
CA LYS A 24 11.09 -9.07 28.19
C LYS A 24 10.05 -9.75 27.32
N LEU A 25 8.79 -9.63 27.75
CA LEU A 25 7.64 -10.12 27.02
C LEU A 25 6.95 -8.95 26.32
N LEU A 26 6.66 -9.15 25.04
CA LEU A 26 5.72 -8.33 24.28
C LEU A 26 4.51 -9.19 23.94
N THR A 27 3.32 -8.68 24.21
CA THR A 27 2.06 -9.32 23.79
C THR A 27 1.41 -8.45 22.73
N GLU A 28 1.06 -9.05 21.60
CA GLU A 28 0.25 -8.42 20.56
C GLU A 28 -0.75 -9.45 19.99
N GLY A 29 -2.03 -9.14 20.07
CA GLY A 29 -3.10 -10.10 19.79
C GLY A 29 -2.98 -11.32 20.71
N SER A 30 -2.95 -12.49 20.09
CA SER A 30 -2.76 -13.78 20.78
C SER A 30 -1.28 -14.15 20.96
N ALA A 31 -0.37 -13.50 20.23
CA ALA A 31 1.05 -13.85 20.24
C ALA A 31 1.79 -13.14 21.37
N GLN A 32 2.77 -13.86 21.92
CA GLN A 32 3.66 -13.39 22.95
C GLN A 32 5.10 -13.62 22.53
N VAL A 33 5.84 -12.56 22.22
CA VAL A 33 7.24 -12.68 21.80
C VAL A 33 8.18 -12.21 22.89
N LEU A 34 9.18 -13.04 23.16
CA LEU A 34 10.34 -12.70 23.92
C LEU A 34 11.24 -11.80 23.09
N TYR A 35 11.83 -10.80 23.75
CA TYR A 35 12.91 -9.98 23.20
C TYR A 35 13.91 -9.66 24.30
N TYR A 36 15.17 -9.43 23.92
CA TYR A 36 16.21 -9.17 24.90
C TYR A 36 15.94 -7.88 25.67
N HIS A 37 15.87 -7.98 27.00
CA HIS A 37 15.93 -6.81 27.85
C HIS A 37 17.39 -6.58 28.23
N ASN A 38 18.01 -5.53 27.68
CA ASN A 38 19.30 -5.12 28.19
C ASN A 38 19.10 -4.47 29.57
N LYS A 39 19.33 -5.26 30.61
CA LYS A 39 19.92 -4.90 31.91
C LYS A 39 20.21 -6.21 32.68
N ASP A 40 21.50 -6.47 32.85
CA ASP A 40 22.09 -7.28 33.92
C ASP A 40 22.28 -8.80 33.76
N ASN A 41 22.20 -9.44 32.58
CA ASN A 41 22.56 -10.87 32.47
C ASN A 41 23.31 -11.33 31.20
N MET A 42 24.05 -10.44 30.52
CA MET A 42 25.16 -10.88 29.65
C MET A 42 26.54 -10.57 30.22
N HIS A 43 26.62 -10.21 31.50
CA HIS A 43 27.87 -10.11 32.21
C HIS A 43 27.86 -10.82 33.56
N ASN A 44 27.80 -12.16 33.48
CA ASN A 44 28.88 -12.93 34.12
C ASN A 44 30.12 -12.95 33.19
N SER A 45 30.51 -11.75 32.75
CA SER A 45 31.76 -11.36 32.11
C SER A 45 31.94 -9.83 32.15
N GLN A 46 31.66 -9.21 33.30
CA GLN A 46 32.00 -7.83 33.69
C GLN A 46 31.51 -6.63 32.82
N TRP A 47 31.17 -5.57 33.56
CA TRP A 47 31.27 -4.14 33.23
C TRP A 47 29.96 -3.36 33.23
N ASP A 48 30.02 -2.35 34.09
CA ASP A 48 28.98 -1.57 34.71
C ASP A 48 28.54 -0.36 33.85
N MET A 49 27.39 0.19 34.26
CA MET A 49 26.94 1.59 34.15
C MET A 49 26.27 2.17 32.88
N LYS A 50 25.02 2.58 33.15
CA LYS A 50 24.31 3.87 32.90
C LYS A 50 24.29 4.49 31.49
N VAL A 51 23.04 4.66 31.00
CA VAL A 51 22.64 5.27 29.72
C VAL A 51 21.92 6.61 29.97
N PRO A 52 22.08 7.61 29.08
CA PRO A 52 20.91 8.17 28.41
C PRO A 52 21.08 8.41 26.89
N THR A 53 20.15 7.81 26.15
CA THR A 53 19.37 8.25 24.96
C THR A 53 19.92 9.13 23.82
N ASN A 54 19.47 8.70 22.62
CA ASN A 54 19.19 9.42 21.35
C ASN A 54 20.23 9.32 20.24
N LEU A 55 19.76 9.06 19.00
CA LEU A 55 19.87 9.99 17.86
C LEU A 55 19.44 9.36 16.52
N ILE A 56 18.33 9.84 15.96
CA ILE A 56 18.33 10.28 14.56
C ILE A 56 18.53 11.79 14.62
N THR A 57 19.74 12.28 14.31
CA THR A 57 19.96 13.60 13.68
C THR A 57 21.44 13.80 13.36
N ASN A 58 21.70 14.26 12.14
CA ASN A 58 22.92 14.88 11.63
C ASN A 58 24.19 13.99 11.47
N HIS A 59 24.51 13.72 10.20
CA HIS A 59 25.78 13.17 9.71
C HIS A 59 27.05 13.93 10.14
N LYS A 60 26.94 15.08 10.82
CA LYS A 60 28.08 15.79 11.43
C LYS A 60 28.47 15.28 12.84
N LYS A 61 27.63 14.51 13.54
CA LYS A 61 27.94 13.97 14.89
C LYS A 61 28.52 12.54 14.91
N LEU A 62 28.55 11.85 13.77
CA LEU A 62 29.06 10.46 13.65
C LEU A 62 30.55 10.28 14.02
N LYS A 63 31.32 11.37 14.10
CA LYS A 63 32.74 11.34 14.54
C LYS A 63 32.93 11.20 16.07
N LYS A 64 31.87 11.21 16.90
CA LYS A 64 31.97 11.25 18.37
C LYS A 64 31.25 10.12 19.15
N LEU A 65 30.85 9.02 18.51
CA LEU A 65 30.31 7.84 19.24
C LEU A 65 31.42 6.85 19.57
N THR A 66 31.42 6.33 20.79
CA THR A 66 32.38 5.28 21.19
C THR A 66 31.99 3.94 20.58
N ARG A 67 32.95 3.02 20.47
CA ARG A 67 32.76 1.71 19.83
C ARG A 67 31.78 0.81 20.59
N LYS A 68 31.59 1.04 21.90
CA LYS A 68 30.71 0.28 22.81
C LYS A 68 29.23 0.60 22.57
N GLU A 69 28.88 1.88 22.47
CA GLU A 69 27.50 2.34 22.21
C GLU A 69 26.96 1.88 20.85
N LYS A 70 27.86 1.72 19.86
CA LYS A 70 27.50 1.15 18.56
C LYS A 70 27.20 -0.35 18.61
N ASN A 71 27.69 -1.07 19.63
CA ASN A 71 27.47 -2.50 19.79
C ASN A 71 26.17 -2.81 20.55
N GLU A 72 25.81 -2.03 21.56
CA GLU A 72 24.59 -2.28 22.37
C GLU A 72 23.27 -2.07 21.59
N ALA A 73 23.26 -1.22 20.57
CA ALA A 73 22.14 -1.09 19.64
C ALA A 73 22.04 -2.27 18.64
N ARG A 74 23.03 -3.18 18.61
CA ARG A 74 23.04 -4.37 17.76
C ARG A 74 22.32 -5.55 18.41
N ASP A 75 22.17 -5.54 19.73
CA ASP A 75 21.67 -6.68 20.52
C ASP A 75 20.17 -6.63 20.84
N THR A 76 19.42 -5.64 20.32
CA THR A 76 17.95 -5.58 20.48
C THR A 76 17.25 -5.91 19.17
N VAL A 77 16.46 -6.99 19.19
CA VAL A 77 15.68 -7.41 18.01
C VAL A 77 14.54 -6.42 17.78
N PHE A 78 14.30 -6.09 16.51
CA PHE A 78 13.38 -5.04 16.11
C PHE A 78 11.92 -5.32 16.44
N TYR A 79 11.27 -4.33 17.04
CA TYR A 79 9.82 -4.25 17.17
C TYR A 79 9.36 -2.80 17.05
N ASN A 80 8.29 -2.57 16.29
CA ASN A 80 7.64 -1.27 16.18
C ASN A 80 6.14 -1.37 16.53
N PRO A 81 5.69 -0.79 17.66
CA PRO A 81 4.26 -0.72 18.01
C PRO A 81 3.42 -0.01 16.96
N ALA A 82 3.98 0.97 16.25
CA ALA A 82 3.25 1.70 15.21
C ALA A 82 2.86 0.80 14.00
N GLN A 83 3.43 -0.40 13.91
CA GLN A 83 3.13 -1.40 12.88
C GLN A 83 2.05 -2.42 13.29
N GLU A 84 1.41 -2.27 14.47
CA GLU A 84 0.32 -3.16 14.91
C GLU A 84 -0.85 -3.16 13.91
N PHE A 85 -1.22 -1.98 13.38
CA PHE A 85 -2.21 -1.86 12.32
C PHE A 85 -1.84 -2.64 11.05
N ASN A 86 -0.55 -2.65 10.68
CA ASN A 86 -0.07 -3.40 9.51
C ASN A 86 -0.23 -4.92 9.74
N ARG A 87 0.17 -5.40 10.92
CA ARG A 87 0.10 -6.82 11.29
C ARG A 87 -1.36 -7.30 11.37
N ASP A 88 -2.23 -6.54 12.05
CA ASP A 88 -3.67 -6.81 12.11
C ASP A 88 -4.30 -6.85 10.71
N LEU A 89 -4.00 -5.85 9.88
CA LEU A 89 -4.49 -5.79 8.50
C LEU A 89 -4.04 -7.00 7.69
N SER A 90 -2.81 -7.46 7.89
CA SER A 90 -2.28 -8.63 7.19
C SER A 90 -3.02 -9.91 7.59
N ILE A 91 -3.35 -10.08 8.88
CA ILE A 91 -4.15 -11.22 9.35
C ILE A 91 -5.53 -11.22 8.69
N MET A 92 -6.18 -10.05 8.62
CA MET A 92 -7.48 -9.91 7.96
C MET A 92 -7.41 -10.28 6.48
N CYS A 93 -6.45 -9.71 5.74
CA CYS A 93 -6.33 -9.93 4.31
C CYS A 93 -5.91 -11.36 3.96
N ILE A 94 -4.94 -11.93 4.69
CA ILE A 94 -4.50 -13.31 4.47
C ILE A 94 -5.61 -14.30 4.84
N SER A 95 -6.37 -14.03 5.90
CA SER A 95 -7.53 -14.84 6.27
C SER A 95 -8.58 -14.86 5.17
N GLU A 96 -8.94 -13.69 4.62
CA GLU A 96 -9.95 -13.62 3.56
C GLU A 96 -9.47 -14.28 2.27
N TYR A 97 -8.23 -14.00 1.84
CA TYR A 97 -7.61 -14.68 0.71
C TYR A 97 -7.57 -16.19 0.91
N GLY A 98 -7.21 -16.64 2.11
CA GLY A 98 -7.15 -18.04 2.48
C GLY A 98 -8.51 -18.74 2.41
N LYS A 99 -9.58 -18.08 2.85
CA LYS A 99 -10.96 -18.60 2.71
C LYS A 99 -11.34 -18.77 1.24
N GLN A 100 -11.09 -17.76 0.40
CA GLN A 100 -11.38 -17.86 -1.03
C GLN A 100 -10.56 -18.96 -1.71
N LEU A 101 -9.29 -19.13 -1.32
CA LEU A 101 -8.43 -20.18 -1.84
C LEU A 101 -8.87 -21.58 -1.37
N GLN A 102 -9.26 -21.70 -0.10
CA GLN A 102 -9.82 -22.93 0.47
C GLN A 102 -11.07 -23.34 -0.30
N GLU A 103 -12.03 -22.43 -0.48
CA GLU A 103 -13.26 -22.68 -1.25
C GLU A 103 -12.95 -23.20 -2.67
N ARG A 104 -11.96 -22.62 -3.38
CA ARG A 104 -11.54 -23.09 -4.71
C ARG A 104 -10.86 -24.45 -4.71
N ARG A 105 -10.03 -24.75 -3.70
CA ARG A 105 -9.19 -25.97 -3.66
C ARG A 105 -9.85 -27.16 -2.98
N GLU A 106 -10.81 -26.94 -2.09
CA GLU A 106 -11.66 -28.00 -1.55
C GLU A 106 -12.51 -28.64 -2.65
N LEU A 107 -12.99 -27.84 -3.62
CA LEU A 107 -13.66 -28.36 -4.81
C LEU A 107 -12.78 -29.26 -5.68
N LYS A 108 -11.45 -29.12 -5.58
CA LYS A 108 -10.44 -29.89 -6.31
C LYS A 108 -9.75 -30.96 -5.43
N ASP A 109 -10.25 -31.19 -4.21
CA ASP A 109 -9.68 -32.10 -3.19
C ASP A 109 -8.16 -31.93 -2.95
N CYS A 110 -7.67 -30.69 -3.00
CA CYS A 110 -6.23 -30.39 -2.90
C CYS A 110 -5.87 -29.37 -1.80
N TRP A 111 -6.82 -29.06 -0.91
CA TRP A 111 -6.58 -28.16 0.22
C TRP A 111 -5.79 -28.83 1.34
N LYS A 112 -4.64 -28.25 1.70
CA LYS A 112 -3.80 -28.70 2.83
C LYS A 112 -3.61 -27.64 3.91
N GLY A 113 -4.16 -26.45 3.68
CA GLY A 113 -3.82 -25.22 4.39
C GLY A 113 -2.86 -24.32 3.60
N LEU A 114 -2.68 -23.09 4.08
CA LEU A 114 -1.78 -22.10 3.47
C LEU A 114 -0.31 -22.45 3.71
N LYS A 115 0.52 -22.31 2.68
CA LYS A 115 1.97 -22.22 2.82
C LYS A 115 2.41 -20.76 2.80
N ILE A 116 3.00 -20.28 3.89
CA ILE A 116 3.33 -18.86 4.09
C ILE A 116 4.85 -18.68 4.23
N LEU A 117 5.40 -17.65 3.60
CA LEU A 117 6.75 -17.15 3.84
C LEU A 117 6.68 -15.77 4.49
N GLU A 118 7.28 -15.62 5.68
CA GLU A 118 7.69 -14.32 6.22
C GLU A 118 9.19 -14.16 5.93
N ALA A 119 9.52 -13.33 4.93
CA ALA A 119 10.88 -13.27 4.41
C ALA A 119 11.87 -12.50 5.32
N LEU A 120 11.36 -11.57 6.14
CA LEU A 120 12.12 -10.72 7.06
C LEU A 120 11.46 -10.69 8.44
N ALA A 121 11.66 -11.75 9.23
CA ALA A 121 10.83 -12.05 10.39
C ALA A 121 11.24 -11.35 11.70
N ALA A 122 12.49 -10.92 11.84
CA ALA A 122 13.04 -10.32 13.07
C ALA A 122 12.73 -11.15 14.34
N THR A 123 11.73 -10.74 15.14
CA THR A 123 11.31 -11.50 16.33
C THR A 123 10.45 -12.72 16.01
N GLY A 124 9.91 -12.83 14.80
CA GLY A 124 8.90 -13.82 14.42
C GLY A 124 7.49 -13.48 14.88
N LEU A 125 7.25 -12.26 15.40
CA LEU A 125 5.93 -11.85 15.92
C LEU A 125 4.82 -12.06 14.90
N ARG A 126 5.02 -11.63 13.66
CA ARG A 126 4.01 -11.75 12.60
C ARG A 126 3.76 -13.23 12.26
N SER A 127 4.81 -14.06 12.13
CA SER A 127 4.65 -15.51 12.00
C SER A 127 3.90 -16.15 13.17
N CYS A 128 4.18 -15.76 14.41
CA CYS A 128 3.43 -16.24 15.57
C CYS A 128 1.94 -15.90 15.46
N ARG A 129 1.64 -14.65 15.09
CA ARG A 129 0.25 -14.21 14.91
C ARG A 129 -0.41 -14.91 13.74
N TYR A 130 0.30 -15.16 12.63
CA TYR A 130 -0.24 -15.90 11.50
C TYR A 130 -0.64 -17.32 11.86
N MET A 131 0.18 -18.04 12.62
CA MET A 131 -0.14 -19.38 13.09
C MET A 131 -1.33 -19.44 14.06
N LYS A 132 -1.59 -18.36 14.80
CA LYS A 132 -2.61 -18.32 15.87
C LYS A 132 -3.92 -17.63 15.47
N GLU A 133 -3.88 -16.70 14.52
CA GLU A 133 -4.97 -15.75 14.27
C GLU A 133 -5.50 -15.78 12.83
N ILE A 134 -4.81 -16.43 11.89
CA ILE A 134 -5.38 -16.69 10.56
C ILE A 134 -6.52 -17.68 10.69
N SER A 135 -7.68 -17.33 10.11
CA SER A 135 -8.93 -18.08 10.31
C SER A 135 -9.05 -19.40 9.53
N VAL A 136 -8.12 -19.68 8.62
CA VAL A 136 -8.01 -20.93 7.86
C VAL A 136 -6.76 -21.70 8.29
N ASP A 137 -6.70 -22.99 7.99
CA ASP A 137 -5.52 -23.79 8.34
C ASP A 137 -4.26 -23.26 7.66
N VAL A 138 -3.21 -23.04 8.45
CA VAL A 138 -1.84 -22.86 7.96
C VAL A 138 -1.20 -24.24 7.91
N TRP A 139 -0.82 -24.66 6.71
CA TRP A 139 -0.12 -25.93 6.48
C TRP A 139 1.32 -25.83 6.98
N LYS A 140 2.03 -24.80 6.53
CA LYS A 140 3.42 -24.56 6.87
C LYS A 140 3.76 -23.08 6.79
N ILE A 141 4.50 -22.58 7.77
CA ILE A 141 5.09 -21.24 7.76
C ILE A 141 6.62 -21.35 7.74
N LEU A 142 7.26 -20.62 6.84
CA LEU A 142 8.70 -20.41 6.84
C LEU A 142 8.98 -18.98 7.31
N SER A 143 9.74 -18.85 8.39
CA SER A 143 10.15 -17.56 8.95
C SER A 143 11.65 -17.39 8.77
N ASN A 144 12.03 -16.44 7.92
CA ASN A 144 13.42 -16.17 7.59
C ASN A 144 13.88 -14.84 8.18
N ASP A 145 15.11 -14.79 8.64
CA ASP A 145 15.82 -13.53 8.85
C ASP A 145 17.28 -13.70 8.39
N TRP A 146 17.95 -12.62 7.99
CA TRP A 146 19.37 -12.71 7.66
C TRP A 146 20.20 -12.98 8.93
N ASP A 147 19.78 -12.46 10.09
CA ASP A 147 20.52 -12.58 11.34
C ASP A 147 20.27 -13.95 12.01
N PRO A 148 21.29 -14.79 12.23
CA PRO A 148 21.15 -16.04 12.95
C PRO A 148 20.57 -15.88 14.37
N THR A 149 20.85 -14.75 15.03
CA THR A 149 20.31 -14.41 16.36
C THR A 149 18.79 -14.20 16.32
N ALA A 150 18.30 -13.61 15.22
CA ALA A 150 16.88 -13.46 14.97
C ALA A 150 16.23 -14.83 14.72
N ALA A 151 16.85 -15.70 13.91
CA ALA A 151 16.38 -17.08 13.70
C ALA A 151 16.29 -17.88 15.01
N GLU A 152 17.28 -17.77 15.90
CA GLU A 152 17.21 -18.39 17.24
C GLU A 152 16.08 -17.80 18.09
N LEU A 153 15.85 -16.49 18.00
CA LEU A 153 14.75 -15.85 18.73
C LEU A 153 13.39 -16.27 18.20
N ILE A 154 13.22 -16.41 16.89
CA ILE A 154 12.01 -16.94 16.24
C ILE A 154 11.72 -18.33 16.80
N LYS A 155 12.74 -19.21 16.87
CA LYS A 155 12.58 -20.56 17.43
C LYS A 155 12.10 -20.53 18.87
N LYS A 156 12.72 -19.70 19.71
CA LYS A 156 12.29 -19.50 21.11
C LYS A 156 10.87 -18.98 21.21
N ASN A 157 10.48 -18.04 20.35
CA ASN A 157 9.15 -17.47 20.31
C ASN A 157 8.09 -18.47 19.84
N PHE A 158 8.42 -19.35 18.89
CA PHE A 158 7.52 -20.44 18.50
C PHE A 158 7.28 -21.42 19.63
N GLU A 159 8.35 -21.81 20.34
CA GLU A 159 8.26 -22.67 21.52
C GLU A 159 7.48 -21.99 22.66
N TYR A 160 7.69 -20.68 22.87
CA TYR A 160 6.97 -19.93 23.88
C TYR A 160 5.47 -19.88 23.57
N ASN A 161 5.09 -19.74 22.30
CA ASN A 161 3.69 -19.67 21.85
C ASN A 161 3.00 -21.02 21.61
N ASP A 162 3.66 -22.15 21.91
CA ASP A 162 3.14 -23.51 21.64
C ASP A 162 2.81 -23.75 20.15
N ILE A 163 3.61 -23.17 19.26
CA ILE A 163 3.44 -23.37 17.81
C ILE A 163 3.99 -24.73 17.41
N ASP A 164 3.19 -25.49 16.67
CA ASP A 164 3.53 -26.83 16.21
C ASP A 164 4.76 -26.82 15.31
N LYS A 165 5.84 -27.45 15.79
CA LYS A 165 7.14 -27.54 15.11
C LYS A 165 7.02 -28.21 13.74
N ASN A 166 6.06 -29.09 13.52
CA ASN A 166 5.86 -29.77 12.23
C ASN A 166 5.32 -28.83 11.15
N LYS A 167 4.74 -27.70 11.55
CA LYS A 167 4.20 -26.66 10.66
C LYS A 167 5.15 -25.49 10.48
N THR A 168 6.34 -25.53 11.07
CA THR A 168 7.27 -24.38 11.04
C THR A 168 8.60 -24.75 10.41
N GLU A 169 9.17 -23.80 9.67
CA GLU A 169 10.54 -23.84 9.19
C GLU A 169 11.21 -22.49 9.48
N ILE A 170 12.45 -22.52 9.93
CA ILE A 170 13.18 -21.31 10.33
C ILE A 170 14.53 -21.32 9.61
N THR A 171 14.87 -20.21 8.97
CA THR A 171 16.12 -20.07 8.22
C THR A 171 16.84 -18.78 8.59
N ALA A 172 18.17 -18.81 8.48
CA ALA A 172 19.07 -17.67 8.68
C ALA A 172 19.81 -17.36 7.37
N ILE A 173 19.08 -16.97 6.31
CA ILE A 173 19.59 -16.87 4.94
C ILE A 173 19.18 -15.51 4.35
N ASP A 174 19.92 -15.03 3.36
CA ASP A 174 19.42 -13.95 2.50
C ASP A 174 18.06 -14.31 1.91
N ALA A 175 17.09 -13.39 2.03
CA ALA A 175 15.74 -13.64 1.59
C ALA A 175 15.64 -13.86 0.07
N ILE A 176 16.48 -13.20 -0.74
CA ILE A 176 16.51 -13.36 -2.21
C ILE A 176 17.04 -14.75 -2.56
N ASP A 177 18.17 -15.15 -1.96
CA ASP A 177 18.75 -16.48 -2.19
C ASP A 177 17.79 -17.59 -1.77
N LEU A 178 17.17 -17.46 -0.59
CA LEU A 178 16.15 -18.39 -0.11
C LEU A 178 15.02 -18.54 -1.14
N MET A 179 14.46 -17.43 -1.62
CA MET A 179 13.35 -17.47 -2.57
C MET A 179 13.76 -18.09 -3.91
N TYR A 180 14.97 -17.84 -4.39
CA TYR A 180 15.48 -18.51 -5.60
C TYR A 180 15.72 -20.01 -5.40
N GLU A 181 16.21 -20.42 -4.24
CA GLU A 181 16.34 -21.83 -3.87
C GLU A 181 14.96 -22.51 -3.91
N ARG A 182 13.94 -21.90 -3.27
CA ARG A 182 12.58 -22.44 -3.23
C ARG A 182 11.95 -22.53 -4.61
N ARG A 183 12.18 -21.52 -5.46
CA ARG A 183 11.80 -21.55 -6.88
C ARG A 183 12.44 -22.73 -7.59
N LYS A 184 13.75 -22.95 -7.42
CA LYS A 184 14.47 -24.07 -8.05
C LYS A 184 13.91 -25.43 -7.61
N LEU A 185 13.57 -25.56 -6.33
CA LEU A 185 12.98 -26.77 -5.75
C LEU A 185 11.49 -26.93 -6.06
N LYS A 186 10.85 -25.96 -6.71
CA LYS A 186 9.38 -25.87 -6.90
C LYS A 186 8.61 -25.91 -5.58
N ASP A 187 9.24 -25.49 -4.49
CA ASP A 187 8.67 -25.48 -3.14
C ASP A 187 7.98 -24.13 -2.86
N LEU A 188 6.98 -23.80 -3.68
CA LEU A 188 6.39 -22.46 -3.79
C LEU A 188 5.39 -22.13 -2.68
N TYR A 189 5.17 -20.83 -2.44
CA TYR A 189 4.30 -20.31 -1.37
C TYR A 189 2.94 -19.81 -1.86
N ASP A 190 1.89 -19.98 -1.04
CA ASP A 190 0.58 -19.39 -1.26
C ASP A 190 0.54 -17.91 -0.85
N VAL A 191 1.37 -17.53 0.13
CA VAL A 191 1.51 -16.17 0.63
C VAL A 191 2.99 -15.86 0.87
N ILE A 192 3.45 -14.70 0.39
CA ILE A 192 4.77 -14.15 0.74
C ILE A 192 4.56 -12.76 1.33
N ASP A 193 5.05 -12.55 2.56
CA ASP A 193 5.07 -11.23 3.20
C ASP A 193 6.49 -10.63 3.21
N LEU A 194 6.59 -9.45 2.59
CA LEU A 194 7.77 -8.60 2.53
C LEU A 194 7.54 -7.36 3.39
N ASP A 195 8.20 -7.30 4.54
CA ASP A 195 8.14 -6.16 5.48
C ASP A 195 9.54 -5.64 5.86
N PRO A 196 10.36 -5.21 4.88
CA PRO A 196 11.71 -4.72 5.17
C PRO A 196 11.71 -3.28 5.70
N TYR A 197 12.87 -2.87 6.21
CA TYR A 197 13.16 -1.45 6.40
C TYR A 197 13.34 -0.75 5.07
N GLY A 198 12.59 0.33 4.86
CA GLY A 198 12.67 1.10 3.63
C GLY A 198 11.84 0.46 2.53
N THR A 199 12.50 -0.19 1.57
CA THR A 199 11.85 -0.63 0.33
C THR A 199 11.81 -2.14 0.19
N ALA A 200 10.68 -2.69 -0.26
CA ALA A 200 10.54 -4.09 -0.62
C ALA A 200 11.02 -4.42 -2.05
N LEU A 201 11.39 -3.40 -2.82
CA LEU A 201 11.77 -3.52 -4.22
C LEU A 201 12.82 -4.61 -4.51
N PRO A 202 13.94 -4.77 -3.75
CA PRO A 202 14.94 -5.78 -4.05
C PRO A 202 14.43 -7.22 -3.98
N PHE A 203 13.36 -7.45 -3.21
CA PHE A 203 12.82 -8.78 -2.95
C PHE A 203 11.67 -9.14 -3.91
N LEU A 204 11.13 -8.19 -4.68
CA LEU A 204 9.94 -8.41 -5.50
C LEU A 204 10.15 -9.48 -6.58
N ASP A 205 11.28 -9.44 -7.29
CA ASP A 205 11.56 -10.36 -8.40
C ASP A 205 11.66 -11.82 -7.95
N SER A 206 12.39 -12.09 -6.87
CA SER A 206 12.51 -13.44 -6.30
C SER A 206 11.19 -13.89 -5.65
N SER A 207 10.43 -12.99 -5.04
CA SER A 207 9.11 -13.30 -4.47
C SER A 207 8.11 -13.75 -5.53
N ILE A 208 8.02 -13.02 -6.65
CA ILE A 208 7.11 -13.34 -7.76
C ILE A 208 7.39 -14.73 -8.34
N GLN A 209 8.65 -15.16 -8.32
CA GLN A 209 9.08 -16.46 -8.82
C GLN A 209 8.96 -17.58 -7.78
N ALA A 210 9.00 -17.25 -6.48
CA ALA A 210 8.86 -18.22 -5.38
C ALA A 210 7.41 -18.44 -4.94
N MET A 211 6.45 -17.70 -5.50
CA MET A 211 5.02 -17.87 -5.21
C MET A 211 4.32 -18.79 -6.21
N LYS A 212 3.31 -19.52 -5.73
CA LYS A 212 2.38 -20.27 -6.58
C LYS A 212 1.58 -19.30 -7.45
N ASP A 213 1.06 -19.79 -8.57
CA ASP A 213 0.13 -19.00 -9.38
C ASP A 213 -1.15 -18.73 -8.60
N GLY A 214 -1.63 -17.49 -8.66
CA GLY A 214 -2.71 -17.01 -7.80
C GLY A 214 -2.27 -16.72 -6.36
N GLY A 215 -0.97 -16.78 -6.04
CA GLY A 215 -0.41 -16.49 -4.73
C GLY A 215 -0.59 -15.03 -4.30
N LEU A 216 -0.66 -14.79 -2.99
CA LEU A 216 -0.80 -13.44 -2.42
C LEU A 216 0.57 -12.87 -2.01
N LEU A 217 0.96 -11.76 -2.64
CA LEU A 217 2.07 -10.92 -2.21
C LEU A 217 1.57 -9.85 -1.24
N CYS A 218 2.14 -9.82 -0.04
CA CYS A 218 1.94 -8.74 0.92
C CYS A 218 3.24 -7.91 0.95
N ALA A 219 3.22 -6.65 0.55
CA ALA A 219 4.43 -5.83 0.45
C ALA A 219 4.29 -4.49 1.18
N THR A 220 5.21 -4.21 2.12
CA THR A 220 5.32 -2.92 2.82
C THR A 220 6.46 -2.08 2.25
N PHE A 221 6.23 -0.78 2.10
CA PHE A 221 7.27 0.19 1.81
C PHE A 221 7.19 1.35 2.80
N THR A 222 8.26 1.57 3.55
CA THR A 222 8.42 2.67 4.52
C THR A 222 9.29 3.79 3.99
N ASP A 223 9.85 3.70 2.78
CA ASP A 223 10.67 4.74 2.15
C ASP A 223 9.83 5.81 1.43
N THR A 224 8.79 6.28 2.11
CA THR A 224 7.92 7.37 1.63
C THR A 224 8.70 8.65 1.29
N ALA A 225 9.85 8.86 1.91
CA ALA A 225 10.77 9.95 1.56
C ALA A 225 11.34 9.87 0.13
N VAL A 226 11.33 8.67 -0.49
CA VAL A 226 11.63 8.44 -1.90
C VAL A 226 10.33 8.38 -2.71
N LEU A 227 9.35 7.59 -2.27
CA LEU A 227 8.10 7.39 -3.02
C LEU A 227 7.25 8.67 -3.18
N CYS A 228 7.36 9.60 -2.24
CA CYS A 228 6.66 10.88 -2.24
C CYS A 228 7.60 12.08 -2.45
N THR A 229 8.81 11.83 -2.94
CA THR A 229 9.91 12.81 -2.99
C THR A 229 9.76 13.86 -4.08
N SER A 230 10.47 14.99 -3.91
CA SER A 230 10.78 15.97 -4.97
C SER A 230 12.10 15.68 -5.71
N LYS A 231 12.78 14.58 -5.39
CA LYS A 231 14.01 14.09 -6.05
C LYS A 231 13.71 13.03 -7.12
N PRO A 232 13.32 13.43 -8.35
CA PRO A 232 12.85 12.51 -9.39
C PRO A 232 13.87 11.43 -9.76
N HIS A 233 15.17 11.77 -9.77
CA HIS A 233 16.24 10.84 -10.12
C HIS A 233 16.33 9.62 -9.17
N ILE A 234 16.05 9.80 -7.87
CA ILE A 234 16.08 8.68 -6.90
C ILE A 234 14.93 7.74 -7.13
N CYS A 235 13.76 8.31 -7.39
CA CYS A 235 12.57 7.56 -7.73
C CYS A 235 12.79 6.75 -9.02
N TYR A 236 13.38 7.38 -10.04
CA TYR A 236 13.60 6.76 -11.35
C TYR A 236 14.45 5.50 -11.29
N TYR A 237 15.68 5.57 -10.75
CA TYR A 237 16.55 4.39 -10.76
C TYR A 237 16.09 3.27 -9.83
N LYS A 238 15.21 3.56 -8.86
CA LYS A 238 14.63 2.54 -7.98
C LYS A 238 13.36 1.94 -8.58
N TYR A 239 12.37 2.75 -8.89
CA TYR A 239 11.01 2.30 -9.23
C TYR A 239 10.70 2.30 -10.73
N ASP A 240 11.68 2.65 -11.57
CA ASP A 240 11.48 2.81 -13.02
C ASP A 240 10.31 3.78 -13.35
N SER A 241 10.16 4.80 -12.49
CA SER A 241 9.06 5.76 -12.53
C SER A 241 9.43 7.04 -11.80
N VAL A 242 8.75 8.14 -12.14
CA VAL A 242 9.06 9.49 -11.65
C VAL A 242 7.85 10.15 -11.01
N THR A 243 8.02 10.70 -9.81
CA THR A 243 6.97 11.45 -9.11
C THR A 243 6.82 12.89 -9.66
N THR A 244 5.62 13.44 -9.57
CA THR A 244 5.33 14.84 -9.95
C THR A 244 5.27 15.80 -8.75
N HIS A 245 5.66 15.32 -7.56
CA HIS A 245 5.67 16.04 -6.28
C HIS A 245 4.40 16.89 -6.04
N GLN A 246 3.27 16.21 -5.88
CA GLN A 246 1.96 16.80 -5.58
C GLN A 246 1.41 16.25 -4.26
N GLU A 247 0.35 16.88 -3.74
CA GLU A 247 -0.31 16.45 -2.49
C GLU A 247 -0.88 15.03 -2.54
N HIS A 248 -1.22 14.53 -3.73
CA HIS A 248 -1.67 13.14 -3.95
C HIS A 248 -0.50 12.14 -3.99
N CYS A 249 0.69 12.49 -3.50
CA CYS A 249 1.89 11.67 -3.55
C CYS A 249 1.73 10.27 -2.96
N HIS A 250 0.91 10.09 -1.93
CA HIS A 250 0.68 8.77 -1.33
C HIS A 250 -0.06 7.81 -2.28
N GLU A 251 -1.07 8.28 -3.01
CA GLU A 251 -1.72 7.45 -4.02
C GLU A 251 -0.83 7.26 -5.25
N PHE A 252 -0.08 8.31 -5.63
CA PHE A 252 0.91 8.20 -6.69
C PHE A 252 1.93 7.10 -6.38
N ALA A 253 2.41 7.03 -5.13
CA ALA A 253 3.31 6.00 -4.64
C ALA A 253 2.71 4.59 -4.75
N LEU A 254 1.45 4.40 -4.32
CA LEU A 254 0.75 3.11 -4.46
C LEU A 254 0.71 2.67 -5.94
N ARG A 255 0.30 3.57 -6.83
CA ARG A 255 0.16 3.30 -8.26
C ARG A 255 1.51 3.05 -8.95
N MET A 256 2.54 3.75 -8.53
CA MET A 256 3.90 3.55 -9.01
C MET A 256 4.45 2.18 -8.60
N VAL A 257 4.26 1.79 -7.34
CA VAL A 257 4.69 0.47 -6.86
C VAL A 257 3.90 -0.64 -7.55
N LEU A 258 2.59 -0.48 -7.75
CA LEU A 258 1.79 -1.43 -8.52
C LEU A 258 2.30 -1.57 -9.96
N HIS A 259 2.65 -0.47 -10.62
CA HIS A 259 3.28 -0.52 -11.95
C HIS A 259 4.60 -1.29 -11.92
N THR A 260 5.42 -1.08 -10.89
CA THR A 260 6.69 -1.81 -10.72
C THR A 260 6.44 -3.32 -10.54
N ILE A 261 5.54 -3.71 -9.64
CA ILE A 261 5.18 -5.12 -9.40
C ILE A 261 4.61 -5.75 -10.69
N ALA A 262 3.71 -5.05 -11.40
CA ALA A 262 3.15 -5.51 -12.68
C ALA A 262 4.26 -5.75 -13.71
N THR A 263 5.19 -4.81 -13.86
CA THR A 263 6.29 -4.90 -14.82
C THR A 263 7.20 -6.09 -14.52
N ILE A 264 7.50 -6.35 -13.24
CA ILE A 264 8.28 -7.53 -12.84
C ILE A 264 7.48 -8.81 -13.11
N ALA A 265 6.20 -8.87 -12.72
CA ALA A 265 5.35 -10.04 -12.91
C ALA A 265 5.16 -10.42 -14.39
N ASN A 266 4.97 -9.42 -15.26
CA ASN A 266 4.79 -9.62 -16.70
C ASN A 266 6.00 -10.28 -17.37
N ARG A 267 7.23 -10.07 -16.86
CA ARG A 267 8.44 -10.75 -17.38
C ARG A 267 8.37 -12.26 -17.20
N TYR A 268 7.57 -12.72 -16.25
CA TYR A 268 7.30 -14.12 -15.96
C TYR A 268 5.90 -14.55 -16.45
N GLN A 269 5.29 -13.78 -17.35
CA GLN A 269 3.95 -14.05 -17.89
C GLN A 269 2.85 -14.11 -16.81
N LYS A 270 3.03 -13.35 -15.72
CA LYS A 270 2.02 -13.24 -14.65
C LYS A 270 1.42 -11.84 -14.63
N GLN A 271 0.09 -11.77 -14.59
CA GLN A 271 -0.62 -10.53 -14.30
C GLN A 271 -0.73 -10.33 -12.78
N ILE A 272 -0.91 -9.08 -12.36
CA ILE A 272 -1.23 -8.74 -10.97
C ILE A 272 -2.70 -8.36 -10.82
N PHE A 273 -3.28 -8.71 -9.67
CA PHE A 273 -4.62 -8.33 -9.24
C PHE A 273 -4.49 -7.63 -7.87
N PRO A 274 -4.50 -6.29 -7.83
CA PRO A 274 -4.44 -5.54 -6.57
C PRO A 274 -5.70 -5.81 -5.73
N MET A 275 -5.55 -6.53 -4.63
CA MET A 275 -6.66 -6.86 -3.72
C MET A 275 -6.99 -5.69 -2.81
N LEU A 276 -5.95 -5.09 -2.21
CA LEU A 276 -6.05 -3.92 -1.34
C LEU A 276 -4.71 -3.17 -1.32
N SER A 277 -4.71 -1.89 -1.70
CA SER A 277 -3.51 -1.04 -1.70
C SER A 277 -3.76 0.23 -0.91
N LEU A 278 -3.03 0.48 0.18
CA LEU A 278 -3.32 1.61 1.05
C LEU A 278 -2.07 2.27 1.64
N THR A 279 -2.14 3.59 1.80
CA THR A 279 -1.27 4.36 2.69
C THR A 279 -1.79 4.31 4.12
N ALA A 280 -0.90 4.10 5.08
CA ALA A 280 -1.18 4.16 6.50
C ALA A 280 0.04 4.68 7.26
N ASP A 281 -0.18 5.65 8.14
CA ASP A 281 0.84 6.26 9.00
C ASP A 281 2.04 6.81 8.20
N PHE A 282 3.13 6.05 8.08
CA PHE A 282 4.38 6.45 7.39
C PHE A 282 4.80 5.47 6.30
N TYR A 283 3.92 4.54 5.92
CA TYR A 283 4.20 3.49 4.95
C TYR A 283 3.04 3.30 3.97
N ILE A 284 3.33 2.64 2.87
CA ILE A 284 2.31 2.06 2.00
C ILE A 284 2.35 0.54 2.12
N ARG A 285 1.17 -0.09 2.01
CA ARG A 285 0.99 -1.53 2.09
C ARG A 285 0.12 -2.00 0.93
N LEU A 286 0.58 -3.04 0.25
CA LEU A 286 -0.09 -3.61 -0.90
C LEU A 286 -0.32 -5.10 -0.67
N PHE A 287 -1.54 -5.55 -0.95
CA PHE A 287 -1.94 -6.95 -1.04
C PHE A 287 -2.28 -7.23 -2.49
N VAL A 288 -1.44 -8.01 -3.17
CA VAL A 288 -1.51 -8.21 -4.62
C VAL A 288 -1.52 -9.69 -4.89
N ARG A 289 -2.57 -10.20 -5.53
CA ARG A 289 -2.59 -11.57 -6.05
C ARG A 289 -1.82 -11.59 -7.36
N VAL A 290 -0.92 -12.56 -7.54
CA VAL A 290 -0.04 -12.64 -8.71
C VAL A 290 -0.30 -13.94 -9.48
N GLY A 291 -0.59 -13.80 -10.77
CA GLY A 291 -1.06 -14.89 -11.61
C GLY A 291 -2.51 -15.29 -11.32
N SER A 292 -3.00 -16.29 -12.05
CA SER A 292 -4.30 -16.91 -11.86
C SER A 292 -4.11 -18.43 -11.98
N GLU A 293 -4.77 -19.20 -11.12
CA GLU A 293 -4.79 -20.67 -11.25
C GLU A 293 -5.54 -21.11 -12.52
N ASP A 294 -6.41 -20.25 -13.06
CA ASP A 294 -7.33 -20.60 -14.15
C ASP A 294 -7.03 -19.84 -15.47
N GLU A 295 -6.13 -18.84 -15.49
CA GLU A 295 -5.91 -17.97 -16.67
C GLU A 295 -4.45 -17.51 -16.79
N SER A 296 -3.62 -18.23 -17.54
CA SER A 296 -2.16 -18.03 -17.50
C SER A 296 -1.52 -17.19 -18.61
N VAL A 297 -2.24 -16.68 -19.63
CA VAL A 297 -1.53 -16.01 -20.76
C VAL A 297 -2.15 -14.71 -21.27
N LEU A 298 -3.47 -14.50 -21.23
CA LEU A 298 -4.07 -13.40 -22.02
C LEU A 298 -4.19 -12.04 -21.35
N HIS A 299 -4.06 -11.96 -20.03
CA HIS A 299 -4.30 -10.69 -19.32
C HIS A 299 -3.04 -9.86 -19.05
N CYS A 300 -1.82 -10.41 -19.26
CA CYS A 300 -0.60 -9.61 -19.16
C CYS A 300 -0.62 -8.43 -20.13
N HIS A 301 -1.30 -8.60 -21.28
CA HIS A 301 -1.52 -7.55 -22.27
C HIS A 301 -2.25 -6.34 -21.69
N ASP A 302 -3.14 -6.53 -20.70
CA ASP A 302 -3.86 -5.42 -20.08
C ASP A 302 -2.96 -4.46 -19.31
N SER A 303 -1.72 -4.85 -19.03
CA SER A 303 -0.74 -3.94 -18.42
C SER A 303 -0.53 -2.67 -19.25
N VAL A 304 -0.66 -2.75 -20.58
CA VAL A 304 -0.56 -1.57 -21.46
C VAL A 304 -1.77 -0.64 -21.32
N VAL A 305 -2.94 -1.17 -20.98
CA VAL A 305 -4.18 -0.38 -20.78
C VAL A 305 -4.30 0.14 -19.35
N ASN A 306 -3.63 -0.53 -18.41
CA ASN A 306 -3.57 -0.18 -17.00
C ASN A 306 -2.36 0.67 -16.62
N THR A 307 -1.53 1.10 -17.59
CA THR A 307 -0.38 1.98 -17.35
C THR A 307 -0.60 3.33 -18.02
N SER A 308 -0.33 4.42 -17.27
CA SER A 308 -0.36 5.78 -17.80
C SER A 308 0.86 6.59 -17.42
N TYR A 309 1.20 7.56 -18.27
CA TYR A 309 2.02 8.71 -17.87
C TYR A 309 1.14 9.82 -17.28
N VAL A 310 1.71 10.59 -16.35
CA VAL A 310 1.04 11.73 -15.71
C VAL A 310 1.64 13.02 -16.24
N PHE A 311 0.84 13.83 -16.90
CA PHE A 311 1.23 15.16 -17.35
C PHE A 311 0.75 16.17 -16.31
N GLN A 312 1.65 16.70 -15.51
CA GLN A 312 1.35 17.58 -14.37
C GLN A 312 1.67 19.03 -14.71
N CYS A 313 0.76 19.96 -14.39
CA CYS A 313 1.06 21.38 -14.50
C CYS A 313 2.10 21.82 -13.45
N THR A 314 3.07 22.64 -13.87
CA THR A 314 4.12 23.16 -12.97
C THR A 314 3.64 24.22 -12.00
N GLN A 315 2.51 24.86 -12.27
CA GLN A 315 2.00 25.96 -11.47
C GLN A 315 0.73 25.57 -10.72
N CYS A 316 -0.30 25.03 -11.38
CA CYS A 316 -1.53 24.62 -10.70
C CYS A 316 -1.60 23.11 -10.44
N GLN A 317 -2.69 22.63 -9.85
CA GLN A 317 -2.89 21.22 -9.55
C GLN A 317 -3.45 20.42 -10.73
N ASN A 318 -3.70 21.05 -11.88
CA ASN A 318 -4.21 20.34 -13.05
C ASN A 318 -3.21 19.30 -13.55
N PHE A 319 -3.72 18.11 -13.88
CA PHE A 319 -2.94 17.05 -14.50
C PHE A 319 -3.77 16.30 -15.55
N HIS A 320 -3.10 15.54 -16.42
CA HIS A 320 -3.76 14.62 -17.34
C HIS A 320 -3.10 13.24 -17.23
N LEU A 321 -3.93 12.20 -17.23
CA LEU A 321 -3.46 10.82 -17.34
C LEU A 321 -3.50 10.42 -18.81
N HIS A 322 -2.38 9.94 -19.34
CA HIS A 322 -2.31 9.42 -20.71
C HIS A 322 -1.98 7.93 -20.65
N LYS A 323 -3.01 7.10 -20.90
CA LYS A 323 -2.86 5.65 -21.00
C LYS A 323 -1.99 5.28 -22.19
N ILE A 324 -1.02 4.38 -22.01
CA ILE A 324 -0.11 3.97 -23.08
C ILE A 324 -0.88 3.29 -24.21
N GLY A 325 -1.79 2.36 -23.88
CA GLY A 325 -2.58 1.62 -24.86
C GLY A 325 -4.06 1.55 -24.54
N ARG A 326 -4.79 0.98 -25.49
CA ARG A 326 -6.21 0.63 -25.40
C ARG A 326 -6.46 -0.74 -25.99
N SER A 327 -7.43 -1.47 -25.45
CA SER A 327 -7.98 -2.66 -26.07
C SER A 327 -9.06 -2.27 -27.09
N ARG A 328 -9.09 -2.94 -28.24
CA ARG A 328 -10.21 -2.89 -29.19
C ARG A 328 -11.01 -4.18 -29.00
N GLY A 329 -12.25 -4.04 -28.57
CA GLY A 329 -13.19 -5.17 -28.61
C GLY A 329 -13.35 -5.66 -30.04
N ALA A 330 -13.55 -6.98 -30.23
CA ALA A 330 -13.97 -7.51 -31.51
C ALA A 330 -15.25 -6.78 -31.93
N ASN A 331 -15.28 -6.25 -33.17
CA ASN A 331 -16.43 -5.52 -33.70
C ASN A 331 -17.73 -6.31 -33.47
N THR A 332 -18.65 -5.78 -32.67
CA THR A 332 -20.02 -6.26 -32.47
C THR A 332 -20.91 -6.00 -33.70
N LYS A 333 -20.42 -6.32 -34.91
CA LYS A 333 -21.20 -6.21 -36.15
C LYS A 333 -21.74 -7.54 -36.68
N HIS A 334 -21.42 -8.68 -36.07
CA HIS A 334 -22.00 -9.98 -36.42
C HIS A 334 -22.45 -10.78 -35.19
N LYS A 335 -23.46 -10.30 -34.44
CA LYS A 335 -24.30 -11.19 -33.62
C LYS A 335 -25.52 -11.59 -34.45
N LYS A 336 -25.38 -12.63 -35.29
CA LYS A 336 -26.51 -13.40 -35.82
C LYS A 336 -26.56 -14.72 -35.06
N ASN A 337 -27.69 -14.93 -34.38
CA ASN A 337 -28.26 -16.17 -33.85
C ASN A 337 -27.31 -17.39 -33.78
N ILE A 338 -26.55 -17.48 -32.70
CA ILE A 338 -25.95 -18.74 -32.26
C ILE A 338 -26.47 -18.97 -30.84
N THR A 339 -26.92 -20.19 -30.56
CA THR A 339 -27.52 -20.59 -29.29
C THR A 339 -26.52 -20.43 -28.13
N SER A 340 -27.06 -20.14 -26.94
CA SER A 340 -26.32 -19.78 -25.72
C SER A 340 -25.30 -20.82 -25.25
N GLU A 341 -25.39 -22.06 -25.72
CA GLU A 341 -24.47 -23.15 -25.34
C GLU A 341 -23.22 -23.22 -26.23
N GLU A 342 -23.31 -22.91 -27.52
CA GLU A 342 -22.16 -22.90 -28.44
C GLU A 342 -21.29 -21.64 -28.30
N GLN A 343 -21.86 -20.55 -27.77
CA GLN A 343 -21.16 -19.29 -27.51
C GLN A 343 -20.15 -19.42 -26.36
N SER A 344 -20.45 -20.27 -25.36
CA SER A 344 -19.60 -20.50 -24.18
C SER A 344 -18.29 -21.24 -24.48
N GLN A 345 -18.21 -21.95 -25.62
CA GLN A 345 -17.01 -22.71 -25.99
C GLN A 345 -16.14 -22.01 -27.05
N ARG A 346 -16.70 -21.12 -27.88
CA ARG A 346 -15.95 -20.38 -28.93
C ARG A 346 -15.41 -19.02 -28.49
N ASP A 347 -15.93 -18.42 -27.41
CA ASP A 347 -15.48 -17.09 -26.94
C ASP A 347 -14.14 -17.14 -26.17
N ARG A 348 -13.50 -18.31 -26.06
CA ARG A 348 -12.20 -18.47 -25.43
C ARG A 348 -11.09 -18.48 -26.48
N HIS A 349 -10.43 -17.32 -26.58
CA HIS A 349 -9.12 -17.06 -27.21
C HIS A 349 -9.15 -16.74 -28.72
N HIS A 350 -9.06 -15.44 -29.09
CA HIS A 350 -7.95 -14.92 -29.93
C HIS A 350 -8.01 -13.45 -30.42
N ASP A 351 -9.06 -12.66 -30.21
CA ASP A 351 -9.25 -11.44 -31.06
C ASP A 351 -9.24 -10.08 -30.35
N THR A 352 -8.79 -9.99 -29.09
CA THR A 352 -8.60 -8.69 -28.43
C THR A 352 -7.34 -8.01 -28.96
N LYS A 353 -7.51 -6.99 -29.81
CA LYS A 353 -6.40 -6.25 -30.41
C LYS A 353 -6.00 -5.08 -29.52
N PHE A 354 -4.72 -4.98 -29.17
CA PHE A 354 -4.17 -3.84 -28.45
C PHE A 354 -3.61 -2.81 -29.42
N SER A 355 -3.78 -1.52 -29.12
CA SER A 355 -3.21 -0.42 -29.90
C SER A 355 -2.73 0.69 -28.99
N LEU A 356 -1.72 1.45 -29.43
CA LEU A 356 -1.25 2.63 -28.73
C LEU A 356 -2.29 3.76 -28.81
N ASN A 357 -2.38 4.55 -27.74
CA ASN A 357 -3.17 5.78 -27.78
C ASN A 357 -2.36 6.90 -28.45
N PRO A 358 -2.96 7.68 -29.38
CA PRO A 358 -2.32 8.88 -29.88
C PRO A 358 -2.08 9.87 -28.73
N LEU A 359 -1.01 10.66 -28.83
CA LEU A 359 -0.73 11.70 -27.84
C LEU A 359 -1.72 12.86 -28.03
N THR A 360 -2.63 13.04 -27.07
CA THR A 360 -3.67 14.09 -27.08
C THR A 360 -3.47 15.15 -26.01
N ILE A 361 -2.33 15.11 -25.29
CA ILE A 361 -2.11 16.00 -24.16
C ILE A 361 -1.64 17.37 -24.65
N PRO A 362 -2.28 18.47 -24.20
CA PRO A 362 -1.84 19.82 -24.53
C PRO A 362 -0.41 20.12 -24.04
N SER A 363 0.34 20.93 -24.80
CA SER A 363 1.69 21.38 -24.42
C SER A 363 1.69 22.39 -23.26
N LYS A 364 0.53 23.03 -23.01
CA LYS A 364 0.30 23.98 -21.91
C LYS A 364 -0.95 23.59 -21.13
N CYS A 365 -0.96 23.92 -19.85
CA CYS A 365 -2.08 23.66 -18.97
C CYS A 365 -3.34 24.43 -19.42
N GLU A 366 -4.43 23.71 -19.67
CA GLU A 366 -5.71 24.32 -20.07
C GLU A 366 -6.34 25.24 -19.00
N VAL A 367 -5.91 25.13 -17.74
CA VAL A 367 -6.43 25.94 -16.63
C VAL A 367 -5.64 27.25 -16.45
N CYS A 368 -4.32 27.20 -16.54
CA CYS A 368 -3.46 28.35 -16.18
C CYS A 368 -2.34 28.68 -17.19
N ASP A 369 -2.35 28.04 -18.35
CA ASP A 369 -1.43 28.25 -19.49
C ASP A 369 0.06 28.03 -19.19
N SER A 370 0.36 27.49 -18.01
CA SER A 370 1.72 27.14 -17.59
C SER A 370 2.21 25.84 -18.24
N SER A 371 3.51 25.62 -18.21
CA SER A 371 4.13 24.39 -18.74
C SER A 371 3.68 23.14 -17.99
N MET A 372 3.76 22.00 -18.70
CA MET A 372 3.49 20.67 -18.17
C MET A 372 4.81 19.90 -18.02
N VAL A 373 4.90 19.07 -17.00
CA VAL A 373 5.99 18.10 -16.80
C VAL A 373 5.42 16.69 -16.82
N ILE A 374 6.27 15.71 -17.14
CA ILE A 374 5.89 14.30 -17.21
C ILE A 374 6.35 13.60 -15.93
N GLY A 375 5.46 12.80 -15.35
CA GLY A 375 5.77 11.79 -14.36
C GLY A 375 5.16 10.44 -14.74
N GLY A 376 5.34 9.46 -13.85
CA GLY A 376 5.06 8.06 -14.10
C GLY A 376 6.23 7.34 -14.79
N PRO A 377 5.97 6.17 -15.40
CA PRO A 377 4.66 5.52 -15.53
C PRO A 377 4.03 5.11 -14.18
N ILE A 378 2.71 5.11 -14.10
CA ILE A 378 1.94 4.64 -12.93
C ILE A 378 0.82 3.68 -13.35
N TRP A 379 0.39 2.84 -12.42
CA TRP A 379 -0.78 1.99 -12.57
C TRP A 379 -2.07 2.81 -12.47
N THR A 380 -2.85 2.84 -13.54
CA THR A 380 -4.16 3.50 -13.63
C THR A 380 -5.33 2.53 -13.68
N GLY A 381 -5.10 1.23 -13.56
CA GLY A 381 -6.16 0.26 -13.28
C GLY A 381 -6.70 0.40 -11.85
N GLU A 382 -7.64 -0.47 -11.50
CA GLU A 382 -8.13 -0.61 -10.13
C GLU A 382 -6.97 -0.95 -9.18
N ILE A 383 -7.00 -0.38 -7.97
CA ILE A 383 -6.00 -0.64 -6.92
C ILE A 383 -6.56 -1.43 -5.74
N HIS A 384 -7.83 -1.81 -5.85
CA HIS A 384 -8.63 -2.59 -4.90
C HIS A 384 -9.52 -3.54 -5.67
N ASP A 385 -9.76 -4.72 -5.10
CA ASP A 385 -10.73 -5.68 -5.62
C ASP A 385 -12.06 -5.50 -4.88
N SER A 386 -13.12 -5.16 -5.61
CA SER A 386 -14.44 -4.82 -5.03
C SER A 386 -15.03 -5.95 -4.20
N GLU A 387 -14.93 -7.18 -4.70
CA GLU A 387 -15.45 -8.36 -4.03
C GLU A 387 -14.67 -8.65 -2.73
N PHE A 388 -13.35 -8.56 -2.78
CA PHE A 388 -12.48 -8.72 -1.61
C PHE A 388 -12.77 -7.67 -0.53
N ILE A 389 -12.94 -6.39 -0.91
CA ILE A 389 -13.29 -5.32 0.03
C ILE A 389 -14.67 -5.56 0.67
N GLU A 390 -15.66 -5.98 -0.13
CA GLU A 390 -16.98 -6.32 0.38
C GLU A 390 -16.91 -7.46 1.39
N PHE A 391 -16.16 -8.52 1.09
CA PHE A 391 -16.00 -9.64 2.02
C PHE A 391 -15.30 -9.24 3.32
N LEU A 392 -14.23 -8.43 3.25
CA LEU A 392 -13.57 -7.90 4.44
C LEU A 392 -14.54 -7.11 5.35
N LEU A 393 -15.50 -6.38 4.78
CA LEU A 393 -16.50 -5.64 5.54
C LEU A 393 -17.64 -6.54 6.06
N LYS A 394 -18.14 -7.46 5.23
CA LYS A 394 -19.23 -8.38 5.57
C LYS A 394 -18.83 -9.34 6.69
N ARG A 395 -17.59 -9.84 6.64
CA ARG A 395 -17.01 -10.72 7.66
C ARG A 395 -16.30 -9.93 8.76
N SER A 396 -16.40 -8.60 8.77
CA SER A 396 -15.60 -7.75 9.67
C SER A 396 -15.71 -8.18 11.14
N ASP A 397 -16.87 -8.67 11.58
CA ASP A 397 -17.09 -9.11 12.94
C ASP A 397 -16.21 -10.31 13.37
N ASP A 398 -15.69 -11.10 12.44
CA ASP A 398 -14.74 -12.19 12.65
C ASP A 398 -13.44 -11.70 13.33
N TRP A 399 -13.09 -10.43 13.11
CA TRP A 399 -11.81 -9.83 13.51
C TRP A 399 -11.94 -8.80 14.64
N LYS A 400 -13.08 -8.76 15.36
CA LYS A 400 -13.27 -7.86 16.53
C LYS A 400 -12.23 -8.03 17.63
N HIS A 401 -11.55 -9.16 17.68
CA HIS A 401 -10.49 -9.47 18.63
C HIS A 401 -9.17 -8.74 18.32
N LEU A 402 -8.98 -8.23 17.10
CA LEU A 402 -7.78 -7.48 16.72
C LEU A 402 -7.81 -6.08 17.35
N ALA A 403 -6.67 -5.66 17.91
CA ALA A 403 -6.57 -4.41 18.65
C ALA A 403 -6.93 -3.18 17.79
N THR A 404 -6.54 -3.19 16.52
CA THR A 404 -6.80 -2.09 15.57
C THR A 404 -8.01 -2.31 14.67
N TYR A 405 -8.86 -3.31 14.97
CA TYR A 405 -10.05 -3.66 14.19
C TYR A 405 -10.91 -2.43 13.82
N GLU A 406 -11.24 -1.61 14.81
CA GLU A 406 -12.09 -0.43 14.63
C GLU A 406 -11.45 0.63 13.73
N ARG A 407 -10.12 0.67 13.68
CA ARG A 407 -9.37 1.52 12.75
C ARG A 407 -9.44 0.93 11.34
N ILE A 408 -9.15 -0.37 11.19
CA ILE A 408 -9.18 -1.08 9.90
C ILE A 408 -10.55 -0.99 9.25
N LYS A 409 -11.63 -1.31 9.99
CA LYS A 409 -13.01 -1.23 9.50
C LYS A 409 -13.36 0.17 8.97
N LYS A 410 -12.92 1.22 9.65
CA LYS A 410 -13.16 2.61 9.22
C LYS A 410 -12.35 2.95 7.96
N THR A 411 -11.09 2.52 7.89
CA THR A 411 -10.25 2.69 6.70
C THR A 411 -10.85 1.99 5.49
N ILE A 412 -11.23 0.72 5.61
CA ILE A 412 -11.83 -0.06 4.51
C ILE A 412 -13.17 0.55 4.08
N LYS A 413 -14.01 1.03 5.00
CA LYS A 413 -15.24 1.78 4.64
C LYS A 413 -14.95 3.10 3.92
N GLY A 414 -13.84 3.77 4.24
CA GLY A 414 -13.38 4.94 3.51
C GLY A 414 -12.96 4.60 2.08
N ILE A 415 -12.21 3.51 1.93
CA ILE A 415 -11.81 2.96 0.62
C ILE A 415 -13.04 2.56 -0.21
N GLN A 416 -13.99 1.83 0.37
CA GLN A 416 -15.22 1.44 -0.32
C GLN A 416 -15.98 2.66 -0.89
N LYS A 417 -16.03 3.77 -0.15
CA LYS A 417 -16.63 5.02 -0.65
C LYS A 417 -15.84 5.66 -1.77
N GLU A 418 -14.51 5.59 -1.73
CA GLU A 418 -13.72 6.04 -2.88
C GLU A 418 -14.01 5.22 -4.13
N MET A 419 -14.31 3.92 -3.98
CA MET A 419 -14.64 3.03 -5.09
C MET A 419 -16.03 3.30 -5.67
N GLU A 420 -16.97 3.84 -4.89
CA GLU A 420 -18.34 4.17 -5.36
C GLU A 420 -18.35 5.16 -6.52
N ILE A 421 -17.39 6.09 -6.58
CA ILE A 421 -17.29 7.03 -7.71
C ILE A 421 -16.63 6.41 -8.93
N GLY A 422 -16.10 5.19 -8.85
CA GLY A 422 -15.31 4.53 -9.90
C GLY A 422 -13.81 4.85 -9.84
N ASN A 423 -13.06 4.31 -10.80
CA ASN A 423 -11.60 4.48 -10.85
C ASN A 423 -11.20 5.80 -11.51
N TYR A 424 -11.13 6.82 -10.67
CA TYR A 424 -10.56 8.14 -10.96
C TYR A 424 -9.23 8.27 -10.21
N PRO A 425 -8.08 7.99 -10.87
CA PRO A 425 -6.78 8.00 -10.22
C PRO A 425 -6.35 9.39 -9.77
N LEU A 426 -5.66 9.42 -8.63
CA LEU A 426 -5.12 10.62 -7.99
C LEU A 426 -6.23 11.55 -7.49
N SER A 427 -5.84 12.64 -6.83
CA SER A 427 -6.79 13.57 -6.19
C SER A 427 -6.27 15.00 -6.22
N MET A 428 -7.15 15.95 -5.93
CA MET A 428 -6.81 17.37 -5.84
C MET A 428 -7.04 17.91 -4.43
N ASN A 429 -6.16 18.81 -4.00
CA ASN A 429 -6.29 19.55 -2.76
C ASN A 429 -7.12 20.81 -2.98
N TYR A 430 -8.39 20.79 -2.60
CA TYR A 430 -9.31 21.89 -2.86
C TYR A 430 -8.97 23.16 -2.08
N ASN A 431 -8.36 23.04 -0.90
CA ASN A 431 -7.86 24.20 -0.15
C ASN A 431 -6.70 24.90 -0.87
N GLN A 432 -5.83 24.14 -1.54
CA GLN A 432 -4.79 24.72 -2.37
C GLN A 432 -5.35 25.40 -3.61
N ILE A 433 -6.46 24.92 -4.19
CA ILE A 433 -7.17 25.64 -5.27
C ILE A 433 -7.67 26.98 -4.75
N CYS A 434 -8.41 27.00 -3.63
CA CYS A 434 -8.88 28.23 -2.99
C CYS A 434 -7.73 29.21 -2.70
N SER A 435 -6.66 28.73 -2.06
CA SER A 435 -5.47 29.52 -1.75
C SER A 435 -4.85 30.12 -3.01
N ARG A 436 -4.74 29.33 -4.09
CA ARG A 436 -4.15 29.75 -5.36
C ARG A 436 -4.91 30.91 -5.98
N ILE A 437 -6.23 30.83 -6.04
CA ILE A 437 -7.08 31.87 -6.64
C ILE A 437 -7.51 32.95 -5.64
N ARG A 438 -7.00 32.92 -4.41
CA ARG A 438 -7.39 33.83 -3.30
C ARG A 438 -8.91 33.81 -3.02
N ALA A 439 -9.52 32.63 -3.07
CA ALA A 439 -10.89 32.41 -2.63
C ALA A 439 -10.95 32.02 -1.14
N SER A 440 -12.08 32.28 -0.50
CA SER A 440 -12.37 31.72 0.82
C SER A 440 -12.51 30.20 0.74
N SER A 441 -12.25 29.50 1.86
CA SER A 441 -12.48 28.06 1.94
C SER A 441 -13.96 27.74 1.85
N ILE A 442 -14.32 26.73 1.06
CA ILE A 442 -15.70 26.27 0.92
C ILE A 442 -15.99 25.24 2.01
N ALA A 443 -17.13 25.35 2.69
CA ALA A 443 -17.54 24.30 3.62
C ALA A 443 -17.90 23.01 2.86
N LYS A 444 -17.56 21.84 3.42
CA LYS A 444 -17.68 20.54 2.74
C LYS A 444 -19.06 20.30 2.10
N LYS A 445 -20.16 20.63 2.79
CA LYS A 445 -21.53 20.46 2.27
C LYS A 445 -21.78 21.23 0.97
N HIS A 446 -21.27 22.46 0.86
CA HIS A 446 -21.44 23.31 -0.33
C HIS A 446 -20.55 22.84 -1.49
N ILE A 447 -19.39 22.23 -1.20
CA ILE A 447 -18.59 21.56 -2.23
C ILE A 447 -19.42 20.42 -2.83
N TYR A 448 -19.96 19.52 -2.00
CA TYR A 448 -20.79 18.41 -2.48
C TYR A 448 -22.02 18.89 -3.25
N ALA A 449 -22.71 19.93 -2.76
CA ALA A 449 -23.85 20.53 -3.45
C ALA A 449 -23.49 21.03 -4.85
N ALA A 450 -22.39 21.78 -4.98
CA ALA A 450 -21.93 22.29 -6.27
C ALA A 450 -21.63 21.18 -7.29
N PHE A 451 -20.95 20.11 -6.87
CA PHE A 451 -20.65 18.98 -7.76
C PHE A 451 -21.92 18.22 -8.16
N TYR A 452 -22.80 17.89 -7.20
CA TYR A 452 -24.04 17.18 -7.48
C TYR A 452 -25.02 18.01 -8.33
N SER A 453 -25.06 19.33 -8.16
CA SER A 453 -25.88 20.22 -8.99
C SER A 453 -25.51 20.16 -10.48
N LEU A 454 -24.25 19.81 -10.77
CA LEU A 454 -23.70 19.67 -12.12
C LEU A 454 -23.70 18.21 -12.61
N GLY A 455 -24.24 17.27 -11.83
CA GLY A 455 -24.31 15.85 -12.18
C GLY A 455 -23.01 15.07 -11.97
N TYR A 456 -22.04 15.61 -11.24
CA TYR A 456 -20.76 14.96 -10.97
C TYR A 456 -20.72 14.34 -9.58
N ASN A 457 -20.05 13.19 -9.46
CA ASN A 457 -19.78 12.53 -8.21
C ASN A 457 -18.49 13.08 -7.57
N ILE A 458 -18.46 13.09 -6.24
CA ILE A 458 -17.31 13.56 -5.48
C ILE A 458 -17.15 12.75 -4.19
N VAL A 459 -15.91 12.44 -3.87
CA VAL A 459 -15.55 11.79 -2.61
C VAL A 459 -14.30 12.42 -2.02
N GLN A 460 -14.29 12.59 -0.70
CA GLN A 460 -13.10 12.97 0.04
C GLN A 460 -12.27 11.72 0.33
N THR A 461 -10.95 11.78 0.13
CA THR A 461 -10.10 10.60 0.31
C THR A 461 -10.11 10.07 1.74
N TYR A 462 -9.86 8.77 1.93
CA TYR A 462 -9.81 8.13 3.25
C TYR A 462 -8.58 8.55 4.07
N TYR A 463 -7.51 9.00 3.39
CA TYR A 463 -6.20 9.25 3.99
C TYR A 463 -5.87 10.74 4.20
N ASN A 464 -6.49 11.66 3.46
CA ASN A 464 -6.23 13.10 3.62
C ASN A 464 -7.54 13.93 3.54
N PRO A 465 -7.87 14.73 4.58
CA PRO A 465 -9.11 15.52 4.62
C PRO A 465 -9.16 16.67 3.60
N TYR A 466 -8.06 17.01 2.95
CA TYR A 466 -8.03 18.09 1.97
C TYR A 466 -8.10 17.58 0.53
N LEU A 467 -7.93 16.28 0.32
CA LEU A 467 -7.92 15.66 -0.99
C LEU A 467 -9.29 15.10 -1.37
N TYR A 468 -9.66 15.37 -2.62
CA TYR A 468 -10.92 14.94 -3.20
C TYR A 468 -10.69 14.29 -4.56
N LYS A 469 -11.51 13.28 -4.84
CA LYS A 469 -11.65 12.63 -6.15
C LYS A 469 -13.03 12.92 -6.71
N THR A 470 -13.11 12.96 -8.03
CA THR A 470 -14.34 13.29 -8.75
C THR A 470 -14.24 12.78 -10.17
N ASP A 471 -15.39 12.50 -10.78
CA ASP A 471 -15.55 12.25 -12.21
C ASP A 471 -15.64 13.55 -13.04
N ALA A 472 -15.66 14.72 -12.39
CA ALA A 472 -15.66 16.00 -13.06
C ALA A 472 -14.34 16.27 -13.81
N PRO A 473 -14.39 16.78 -15.05
CA PRO A 473 -13.22 17.30 -15.73
C PRO A 473 -12.51 18.35 -14.87
N HIS A 474 -11.18 18.38 -14.91
CA HIS A 474 -10.41 19.29 -14.05
C HIS A 474 -10.73 20.77 -14.32
N LYS A 475 -11.00 21.15 -15.57
CA LYS A 475 -11.48 22.49 -15.91
C LYS A 475 -12.76 22.84 -15.13
N THR A 476 -13.73 21.92 -15.10
CA THR A 476 -14.98 22.06 -14.33
C THR A 476 -14.71 22.24 -12.83
N VAL A 477 -13.78 21.45 -12.26
CA VAL A 477 -13.36 21.61 -10.86
C VAL A 477 -12.91 23.04 -10.61
N TYR A 478 -12.00 23.58 -11.44
CA TYR A 478 -11.53 24.97 -11.30
C TYR A 478 -12.65 25.99 -11.46
N ASP A 479 -13.56 25.79 -12.41
CA ASP A 479 -14.70 26.68 -12.61
C ASP A 479 -15.63 26.71 -11.39
N ILE A 480 -15.83 25.59 -10.66
CA ILE A 480 -16.61 25.57 -9.42
C ILE A 480 -15.96 26.51 -8.37
N PHE A 481 -14.63 26.45 -8.21
CA PHE A 481 -13.93 27.33 -7.28
C PHE A 481 -13.91 28.80 -7.72
N LYS A 482 -13.88 29.07 -9.03
CA LYS A 482 -14.04 30.43 -9.56
C LYS A 482 -15.44 30.97 -9.27
N ALA A 483 -16.49 30.18 -9.52
CA ALA A 483 -17.88 30.54 -9.22
C ALA A 483 -18.06 30.82 -7.72
N TRP A 484 -17.46 30.00 -6.85
CA TRP A 484 -17.47 30.26 -5.41
C TRP A 484 -16.81 31.60 -5.06
N LYS A 485 -15.65 31.92 -5.68
CA LYS A 485 -14.98 33.20 -5.44
C LYS A 485 -15.89 34.36 -5.82
N VAL A 486 -16.52 34.31 -7.00
CA VAL A 486 -17.47 35.33 -7.46
C VAL A 486 -18.61 35.49 -6.45
N LYS A 487 -19.31 34.39 -6.11
CA LYS A 487 -20.39 34.39 -5.10
C LYS A 487 -19.95 34.96 -3.76
N SER A 488 -18.74 34.63 -3.29
CA SER A 488 -18.21 35.10 -2.00
C SER A 488 -17.86 36.59 -1.96
N LEU A 489 -17.72 37.23 -3.12
CA LEU A 489 -17.42 38.66 -3.25
C LEU A 489 -18.66 39.50 -3.52
N GLU A 490 -19.81 38.90 -3.81
CA GLU A 490 -21.07 39.61 -4.00
C GLU A 490 -21.39 40.49 -2.80
N GLY A 491 -21.72 41.76 -3.05
CA GLY A 491 -21.96 42.76 -2.00
C GLY A 491 -20.70 43.32 -1.31
N THR A 492 -19.49 42.91 -1.72
CA THR A 492 -18.22 43.47 -1.21
C THR A 492 -17.65 44.54 -2.15
N LYS A 493 -16.87 45.49 -1.60
CA LYS A 493 -16.12 46.49 -2.41
C LYS A 493 -14.85 45.93 -3.08
N ARG A 494 -14.55 44.64 -2.91
CA ARG A 494 -13.31 44.02 -3.40
C ARG A 494 -13.48 43.55 -4.84
N SER A 495 -12.45 43.73 -5.66
CA SER A 495 -12.43 43.20 -7.02
C SER A 495 -12.08 41.71 -7.05
N LEU A 496 -12.50 41.00 -8.09
CA LEU A 496 -12.17 39.58 -8.31
C LEU A 496 -10.65 39.33 -8.36
N LEU A 497 -9.86 40.33 -8.77
CA LEU A 497 -8.42 40.20 -9.04
C LEU A 497 -7.54 40.82 -7.94
N ASP A 498 -8.14 41.35 -6.87
CA ASP A 498 -7.41 41.97 -5.77
C ASP A 498 -6.41 40.99 -5.14
N ASN A 499 -5.15 41.43 -4.95
CA ASN A 499 -4.06 40.67 -4.33
C ASN A 499 -3.80 39.28 -4.95
N CYS A 500 -4.19 39.08 -6.22
CA CYS A 500 -4.00 37.84 -6.96
C CYS A 500 -2.62 37.81 -7.65
N SER A 501 -1.99 36.64 -7.63
CA SER A 501 -0.78 36.39 -8.43
C SER A 501 -1.11 36.38 -9.93
N ASN A 502 -0.10 36.49 -10.80
CA ASN A 502 -0.32 36.42 -12.25
C ASN A 502 -1.03 35.13 -12.69
N ILE A 503 -0.66 33.99 -12.10
CA ILE A 503 -1.31 32.70 -12.36
C ILE A 503 -2.78 32.73 -11.93
N ALA A 504 -3.08 33.30 -10.77
CA ALA A 504 -4.46 33.42 -10.30
C ALA A 504 -5.28 34.30 -11.24
N LYS A 505 -4.72 35.42 -11.74
CA LYS A 505 -5.37 36.28 -12.73
C LYS A 505 -5.66 35.54 -14.03
N VAL A 506 -4.71 34.74 -14.54
CA VAL A 506 -4.93 33.90 -15.73
C VAL A 506 -6.11 32.95 -15.51
N ILE A 507 -6.13 32.22 -14.39
CA ILE A 507 -7.22 31.29 -14.07
C ILE A 507 -8.57 32.03 -14.00
N LEU A 508 -8.62 33.13 -13.26
CA LEU A 508 -9.86 33.89 -12.99
C LEU A 508 -10.40 34.63 -14.22
N ASN A 509 -9.53 35.02 -15.16
CA ASN A 509 -9.94 35.68 -16.40
C ASN A 509 -10.48 34.70 -17.46
N LYS A 510 -10.26 33.39 -17.30
CA LYS A 510 -10.88 32.41 -18.21
C LYS A 510 -12.40 32.40 -18.01
N PRO A 511 -13.20 32.35 -19.09
CA PRO A 511 -14.66 32.30 -19.01
C PRO A 511 -15.15 31.22 -18.04
N LEU A 512 -16.25 31.52 -17.34
CA LEU A 512 -16.96 30.56 -16.51
C LEU A 512 -17.99 29.85 -17.40
N GLU A 513 -17.84 28.54 -17.61
CA GLU A 513 -18.70 27.77 -18.53
C GLU A 513 -19.82 27.00 -17.80
N ILE A 514 -19.90 27.14 -16.48
CA ILE A 514 -20.84 26.43 -15.62
C ILE A 514 -21.49 27.37 -14.61
N ASN A 515 -22.62 26.96 -14.06
CA ASN A 515 -23.32 27.67 -13.00
C ASN A 515 -23.67 26.70 -11.84
N PRO A 516 -22.73 26.42 -10.93
CA PRO A 516 -22.97 25.48 -9.82
C PRO A 516 -23.94 26.04 -8.77
N ASP A 517 -24.86 25.20 -8.31
CA ASP A 517 -25.72 25.51 -7.16
C ASP A 517 -25.08 24.99 -5.86
N PHE A 518 -24.57 25.91 -5.04
CA PHE A 518 -23.96 25.61 -3.75
C PHE A 518 -24.98 25.28 -2.64
N GLU A 519 -26.28 25.46 -2.89
CA GLU A 519 -27.36 25.15 -1.95
C GLU A 519 -28.17 23.89 -2.36
N TYR A 520 -27.78 23.24 -3.47
CA TYR A 520 -28.42 22.04 -3.99
C TYR A 520 -28.51 20.93 -2.95
N ASN A 521 -29.75 20.52 -2.61
CA ASN A 521 -30.06 19.39 -1.73
C ASN A 521 -29.27 19.37 -0.40
N LEU A 522 -28.95 20.54 0.18
CA LEU A 522 -28.05 20.62 1.33
C LEU A 522 -28.49 19.79 2.54
N SER A 523 -29.78 19.76 2.87
CA SER A 523 -30.28 19.00 4.03
C SER A 523 -29.97 17.50 3.90
N GLN A 524 -30.15 16.94 2.69
CA GLN A 524 -29.83 15.55 2.41
C GLN A 524 -28.32 15.31 2.43
N ILE A 525 -27.54 16.18 1.79
CA ILE A 525 -26.07 16.10 1.78
C ILE A 525 -25.50 16.16 3.19
N GLU A 526 -26.01 17.03 4.06
CA GLU A 526 -25.59 17.10 5.45
C GLU A 526 -25.89 15.80 6.23
N ALA A 527 -27.08 15.22 6.02
CA ALA A 527 -27.45 13.94 6.61
C ALA A 527 -26.51 12.82 6.15
N ASP A 528 -26.22 12.76 4.85
CA ASP A 528 -25.33 11.77 4.27
C ASP A 528 -23.90 11.96 4.77
N LEU A 529 -23.38 13.19 4.82
CA LEU A 529 -22.04 13.48 5.35
C LEU A 529 -21.91 13.12 6.84
N LYS A 530 -22.98 13.25 7.63
CA LYS A 530 -23.01 12.82 9.04
C LYS A 530 -22.98 11.30 9.15
N LYS A 531 -23.83 10.60 8.39
CA LYS A 531 -23.90 9.13 8.34
C LYS A 531 -22.61 8.51 7.82
N ASN A 532 -22.01 9.14 6.81
CA ASN A 532 -20.87 8.64 6.06
C ASN A 532 -19.53 9.28 6.42
N ARG A 533 -19.42 9.85 7.63
CA ARG A 533 -18.20 10.56 8.06
C ARG A 533 -16.95 9.67 7.99
N VAL A 534 -16.06 10.00 7.06
CA VAL A 534 -14.69 9.48 7.01
C VAL A 534 -13.96 9.97 8.25
N ARG A 535 -13.36 9.06 9.01
CA ARG A 535 -12.57 9.39 10.21
C ARG A 535 -11.09 9.23 9.89
N TYR A 536 -10.38 10.34 9.94
CA TYR A 536 -8.92 10.35 9.86
C TYR A 536 -8.35 9.90 11.20
N SER A 537 -7.51 8.87 11.16
CA SER A 537 -6.87 8.36 12.38
C SER A 537 -5.72 9.29 12.76
N ARG A 538 -5.57 9.55 14.07
CA ARG A 538 -4.36 10.21 14.55
C ARG A 538 -3.18 9.25 14.42
N ASN A 539 -1.99 9.81 14.22
CA ASN A 539 -0.77 9.02 14.22
C ASN A 539 -0.63 8.25 15.55
N PRO A 540 -0.26 6.96 15.53
CA PRO A 540 -0.02 6.18 16.74
C PRO A 540 1.18 6.72 17.54
N PRO A 541 1.29 6.37 18.85
CA PRO A 541 2.49 6.64 19.63
C PRO A 541 3.75 6.00 19.00
N GLY A 542 4.90 6.68 19.05
CA GLY A 542 6.13 6.18 18.44
C GLY A 542 6.13 6.23 16.90
N TRP A 543 5.36 7.14 16.31
CA TRP A 543 5.20 7.29 14.87
C TRP A 543 6.53 7.46 14.12
N GLY A 544 6.72 6.66 13.08
CA GLY A 544 7.90 6.66 12.22
C GLY A 544 8.50 5.27 12.04
N PRO A 545 9.32 5.05 11.01
CA PRO A 545 10.08 3.81 10.88
C PRO A 545 11.06 3.70 12.05
N GLY A 546 11.04 2.57 12.74
CA GLY A 546 11.99 2.32 13.82
C GLY A 546 13.40 2.05 13.29
N THR A 547 14.38 2.00 14.19
CA THR A 547 15.80 1.87 13.83
C THR A 547 16.14 0.45 13.41
N ARG A 548 16.87 0.30 12.30
CA ARG A 548 17.38 -1.00 11.81
C ARG A 548 18.40 -1.60 12.80
N ALA A 549 18.24 -2.88 13.14
CA ALA A 549 19.27 -3.64 13.85
C ALA A 549 20.53 -3.78 12.98
N THR A 550 21.72 -3.49 13.52
CA THR A 550 22.97 -3.48 12.74
C THR A 550 23.87 -4.66 13.09
N SER A 551 23.50 -5.87 12.70
CA SER A 551 24.45 -6.99 12.63
C SER A 551 25.06 -7.02 11.21
N HIS A 552 26.38 -6.89 11.11
CA HIS A 552 27.13 -7.27 9.91
C HIS A 552 28.13 -8.32 10.36
N PRO A 553 28.05 -9.57 9.86
CA PRO A 553 29.16 -10.49 9.95
C PRO A 553 30.34 -9.87 9.21
N ARG A 554 31.50 -9.78 9.85
CA ARG A 554 32.74 -9.38 9.17
C ARG A 554 33.04 -10.42 8.09
N SER A 555 32.98 -10.03 6.81
CA SER A 555 33.71 -10.76 5.78
C SER A 555 35.19 -10.68 6.11
N GLN A 556 35.86 -11.83 6.23
CA GLN A 556 37.31 -11.87 6.30
C GLN A 556 37.83 -11.39 4.93
N ASN A 557 38.20 -10.11 4.84
CA ASN A 557 38.89 -9.61 3.66
C ASN A 557 40.31 -10.18 3.65
N HIS A 558 40.59 -11.04 2.66
CA HIS A 558 41.93 -11.29 2.20
C HIS A 558 42.58 -9.94 1.83
N GLN A 559 43.68 -9.63 2.52
CA GLN A 559 44.60 -8.57 2.10
C GLN A 559 45.19 -8.96 0.75
N SER A 560 44.81 -8.27 -0.31
CA SER A 560 45.65 -8.10 -1.48
C SER A 560 46.00 -6.62 -1.56
N GLY A 561 47.28 -6.33 -1.30
CA GLY A 561 47.84 -5.00 -1.43
C GLY A 561 47.95 -4.62 -2.89
N VAL A 562 47.46 -3.45 -3.23
CA VAL A 562 47.90 -2.73 -4.43
C VAL A 562 48.25 -1.32 -3.96
N ASN A 563 49.55 -1.03 -4.02
CA ASN A 563 50.13 0.28 -3.74
C ASN A 563 49.59 1.30 -4.75
N GLU A 564 49.17 2.45 -4.23
CA GLU A 564 49.00 3.68 -5.01
C GLU A 564 50.34 4.10 -5.63
N VAL A 565 50.32 4.42 -6.92
CA VAL A 565 51.29 5.34 -7.54
C VAL A 565 50.50 6.49 -8.14
N LYS A 566 51.04 7.69 -7.90
CA LYS A 566 50.54 9.02 -8.24
C LYS A 566 50.13 9.22 -9.69
#